data_AF-A0A8H3WQG8-F1
#
_entry.id   AF-A0A8H3WQG8-F1
#
_cell.length_a   1.000
_cell.length_b   1.000
_cell.length_c   1.000
_cell.angle_alpha   90.00
_cell.angle_beta   90.00
_cell.angle_gamma   90.00
#
_symmetry.space_group_name_H-M   'P 1'
#
loop_
_entity.id
_entity.type
_entity.pdbx_description
1 polymer ?
#
loop_
_entity_poly.entity_id
_entity_poly.type
_entity_poly.pdbx_seq_one_letter_code
_entity_poly.pdbx_strand_id
1 'polypeptide(L)'
;MSKRGAAVADQVVKLIVGAGQASPSPPVGPALGSKGVKSMDFCKVRLPALDPSIPMLRRTHGHLLPNNRALFFFREFNARTANLIVGTPMPCRVTVRGDRSFHFDIRTPQTSWLLLNAAEVPIVPVGNKKKRKGASNPGKETVGTLSLKHVYEIAKIKQSETRLSGLSLESLCRSIIYQCRTIGLNVVP
;
A
#
# COMPACT_ATOMS: atom_id res chain seq x y z
N MET A 1 44.37 -12.07 -6.73
CA MET A 1 43.76 -10.75 -6.40
C MET A 1 42.32 -10.99 -5.98
N SER A 2 42.09 -11.00 -4.66
CA SER A 2 40.78 -11.23 -4.04
C SER A 2 39.85 -10.07 -4.37
N LYS A 3 38.75 -10.32 -5.09
CA LYS A 3 37.67 -9.34 -5.25
C LYS A 3 37.09 -9.09 -3.86
N ARG A 4 37.51 -8.00 -3.22
CA ARG A 4 36.88 -7.43 -2.02
C ARG A 4 35.37 -7.45 -2.24
N GLY A 5 34.65 -8.21 -1.40
CA GLY A 5 33.20 -8.28 -1.42
C GLY A 5 32.65 -6.86 -1.26
N ALA A 6 32.07 -6.33 -2.33
CA ALA A 6 31.30 -5.10 -2.25
C ALA A 6 30.16 -5.36 -1.25
N ALA A 7 30.12 -4.60 -0.16
CA ALA A 7 28.98 -4.58 0.74
C ALA A 7 27.74 -4.32 -0.11
N VAL A 8 26.88 -5.32 -0.25
CA VAL A 8 25.71 -5.25 -1.12
C VAL A 8 24.75 -4.25 -0.49
N ALA A 9 24.68 -3.04 -1.06
CA ALA A 9 23.84 -1.96 -0.53
C ALA A 9 22.37 -2.36 -0.55
N ASP A 10 21.69 -2.14 0.58
CA ASP A 10 20.26 -2.38 0.75
C ASP A 10 19.47 -1.60 -0.32
N GLN A 11 18.67 -2.33 -1.10
CA GLN A 11 17.86 -1.75 -2.18
C GLN A 11 16.46 -1.44 -1.64
N VAL A 12 16.04 -0.17 -1.73
CA VAL A 12 14.72 0.26 -1.27
C VAL A 12 13.78 0.42 -2.47
N VAL A 13 12.67 -0.32 -2.46
CA VAL A 13 11.59 -0.23 -3.45
C VAL A 13 10.36 0.40 -2.81
N LYS A 14 9.84 1.45 -3.42
CA LYS A 14 8.55 2.07 -3.04
C LYS A 14 7.47 1.51 -3.95
N LEU A 15 6.46 0.89 -3.36
CA LEU A 15 5.34 0.30 -4.08
C LEU A 15 4.02 0.77 -3.50
N ILE A 16 3.00 0.89 -4.36
CA ILE A 16 1.64 1.25 -3.97
C ILE A 16 0.77 0.03 -4.25
N VAL A 17 0.13 -0.50 -3.21
CA VAL A 17 -0.68 -1.71 -3.27
C VAL A 17 -2.05 -1.42 -2.65
N GLY A 18 -3.11 -1.92 -3.28
CA GLY A 18 -4.45 -1.83 -2.72
C GLY A 18 -4.59 -2.73 -1.49
N ALA A 19 -5.18 -2.23 -0.41
CA ALA A 19 -5.51 -3.02 0.77
C ALA A 19 -6.33 -4.26 0.38
N GLY A 20 -5.98 -5.43 0.95
CA GLY A 20 -6.65 -6.71 0.69
C GLY A 20 -6.54 -7.27 -0.74
N GLN A 21 -5.82 -6.62 -1.65
CA GLN A 21 -5.68 -7.01 -3.07
C GLN A 21 -4.22 -7.21 -3.48
N ALA A 22 -3.34 -7.56 -2.53
CA ALA A 22 -1.95 -7.83 -2.85
C ALA A 22 -1.82 -9.19 -3.57
N SER A 23 -1.53 -9.13 -4.87
CA SER A 23 -1.30 -10.29 -5.73
C SER A 23 -0.01 -10.11 -6.55
N PRO A 24 0.61 -11.18 -7.07
CA PRO A 24 1.84 -11.11 -7.88
C PRO A 24 1.63 -10.50 -9.28
N SER A 25 0.52 -9.81 -9.49
CA SER A 25 0.20 -9.11 -10.73
C SER A 25 1.24 -8.01 -11.09
N PRO A 26 1.21 -7.50 -12.34
CA PRO A 26 2.24 -6.64 -12.92
C PRO A 26 2.72 -5.38 -12.14
N PRO A 27 1.99 -4.78 -11.17
CA PRO A 27 2.57 -3.69 -10.37
C PRO A 27 3.56 -4.16 -9.28
N VAL A 28 3.40 -5.37 -8.73
CA VAL A 28 4.17 -5.84 -7.57
C VAL A 28 5.19 -6.91 -7.96
N GLY A 29 4.78 -7.86 -8.81
CA GLY A 29 5.62 -8.97 -9.25
C GLY A 29 6.92 -8.53 -9.95
N PRO A 30 6.87 -7.70 -11.02
CA PRO A 30 8.06 -7.18 -11.69
C PRO A 30 8.93 -6.25 -10.82
N ALA A 31 8.29 -5.42 -9.98
CA ALA A 31 8.99 -4.45 -9.13
C ALA A 31 9.86 -5.13 -8.06
N LEU A 32 9.41 -6.26 -7.51
CA LEU A 32 10.17 -7.06 -6.54
C LEU A 32 11.05 -8.13 -7.22
N GLY A 33 10.58 -8.72 -8.31
CA GLY A 33 11.30 -9.75 -9.08
C GLY A 33 12.61 -9.25 -9.68
N SER A 34 12.63 -8.02 -10.21
CA SER A 34 13.84 -7.39 -10.76
C SER A 34 14.96 -7.17 -9.75
N LYS A 35 14.64 -7.15 -8.44
CA LYS A 35 15.60 -6.99 -7.34
C LYS A 35 16.02 -8.32 -6.70
N GLY A 36 15.73 -9.45 -7.36
CA GLY A 36 16.17 -10.78 -6.91
C GLY A 36 15.34 -11.39 -5.78
N VAL A 37 14.21 -10.76 -5.41
CA VAL A 37 13.20 -11.38 -4.55
C VAL A 37 12.31 -12.24 -5.44
N LYS A 38 12.50 -13.56 -5.40
CA LYS A 38 11.69 -14.53 -6.15
C LYS A 38 10.23 -14.42 -5.71
N SER A 39 9.47 -13.56 -6.40
CA SER A 39 8.05 -13.30 -6.16
C SER A 39 7.13 -14.39 -6.70
N MET A 40 7.72 -15.40 -7.34
CA MET A 40 7.02 -16.45 -8.04
C MET A 40 7.61 -17.78 -7.63
N ASP A 41 6.95 -18.42 -6.66
CA ASP A 41 6.59 -19.82 -6.81
C ASP A 41 5.21 -20.03 -6.16
N PHE A 42 4.20 -19.98 -7.03
CA PHE A 42 2.83 -20.47 -6.87
C PHE A 42 1.79 -19.61 -6.12
N CYS A 43 1.30 -18.56 -6.81
CA CYS A 43 -0.11 -18.16 -6.71
C CYS A 43 -0.99 -19.21 -7.42
N LYS A 44 -1.08 -20.40 -6.84
CA LYS A 44 -2.13 -21.38 -7.17
C LYS A 44 -2.35 -22.36 -6.02
N VAL A 45 -2.41 -21.85 -4.78
CA VAL A 45 -3.23 -22.52 -3.77
C VAL A 45 -4.65 -22.02 -3.98
N ARG A 46 -5.35 -22.77 -4.83
CA ARG A 46 -6.80 -22.85 -4.88
C ARG A 46 -7.36 -22.61 -3.48
N LEU A 47 -8.09 -21.50 -3.30
CA LEU A 47 -9.02 -21.36 -2.18
C LEU A 47 -9.81 -22.66 -2.13
N PRO A 48 -9.74 -23.48 -1.07
CA PRO A 48 -10.83 -24.41 -0.84
C PRO A 48 -12.02 -23.52 -0.54
N ALA A 49 -12.92 -23.41 -1.52
CA ALA A 49 -14.29 -23.06 -1.23
C ALA A 49 -14.73 -23.92 -0.05
N LEU A 50 -15.30 -23.26 0.96
CA LEU A 50 -16.08 -23.90 1.99
C LEU A 50 -17.16 -24.74 1.29
N ASP A 51 -16.96 -26.06 1.25
CA ASP A 51 -18.02 -27.00 0.98
C ASP A 51 -17.83 -28.23 1.90
N PRO A 52 -18.65 -28.40 2.95
CA PRO A 52 -18.43 -29.39 4.00
C PRO A 52 -18.82 -30.83 3.63
N SER A 53 -19.01 -31.19 2.35
CA SER A 53 -19.64 -32.48 1.99
C SER A 53 -18.95 -33.32 0.91
N ILE A 54 -17.61 -33.38 0.83
CA ILE A 54 -16.93 -34.35 -0.06
C ILE A 54 -15.76 -35.05 0.65
N PRO A 55 -15.84 -36.38 0.89
CA PRO A 55 -14.75 -37.17 1.44
C PRO A 55 -13.81 -37.66 0.33
N MET A 56 -12.52 -37.70 0.64
CA MET A 56 -11.43 -38.38 -0.07
C MET A 56 -11.06 -37.91 -1.48
N LEU A 57 -9.88 -37.28 -1.62
CA LEU A 57 -8.86 -37.87 -2.49
C LEU A 57 -7.44 -37.57 -2.02
N ARG A 58 -6.64 -38.63 -2.13
CA ARG A 58 -5.26 -38.83 -1.68
C ARG A 58 -4.26 -37.87 -2.31
N ARG A 59 -3.20 -37.63 -1.52
CA ARG A 59 -1.78 -37.54 -1.91
C ARG A 59 -1.48 -36.93 -3.29
N THR A 60 -1.06 -35.68 -3.28
CA THR A 60 0.19 -35.32 -3.97
C THR A 60 1.16 -34.79 -2.93
N HIS A 61 2.30 -35.48 -2.80
CA HIS A 61 3.48 -34.95 -2.13
C HIS A 61 3.94 -33.72 -2.92
N GLY A 62 3.38 -32.56 -2.62
CA GLY A 62 4.01 -31.29 -2.90
C GLY A 62 5.09 -31.09 -1.86
N HIS A 63 6.33 -31.36 -2.23
CA HIS A 63 7.50 -30.90 -1.48
C HIS A 63 7.37 -29.38 -1.31
N LEU A 64 6.83 -28.96 -0.16
CA LEU A 64 6.76 -27.58 0.27
C LEU A 64 8.20 -27.09 0.34
N LEU A 65 8.65 -26.41 -0.72
CA LEU A 65 9.93 -25.73 -0.71
C LEU A 65 9.98 -24.84 0.54
N PRO A 66 10.89 -25.07 1.50
CA PRO A 66 10.90 -24.37 2.79
C PRO A 66 11.34 -22.90 2.69
N ASN A 67 11.50 -22.37 1.47
CA ASN A 67 12.14 -21.08 1.21
C ASN A 67 11.27 -20.11 0.40
N ASN A 68 9.95 -20.20 0.51
CA ASN A 68 9.03 -19.40 -0.30
C ASN A 68 8.71 -18.03 0.35
N ARG A 69 9.74 -17.16 0.42
CA ARG A 69 9.68 -15.90 1.15
C ARG A 69 8.68 -14.89 0.56
N ALA A 70 8.27 -14.98 -0.70
CA ALA A 70 7.34 -14.00 -1.29
C ALA A 70 5.85 -14.24 -0.95
N LEU A 71 5.42 -15.48 -0.76
CA LEU A 71 4.06 -15.78 -0.30
C LEU A 71 3.81 -15.15 1.09
N PHE A 72 4.86 -15.11 1.92
CA PHE A 72 4.84 -14.44 3.21
C PHE A 72 4.47 -12.96 3.08
N PHE A 73 5.00 -12.24 2.08
CA PHE A 73 4.67 -10.82 1.87
C PHE A 73 3.18 -10.61 1.61
N PHE A 74 2.59 -11.31 0.64
CA PHE A 74 1.19 -11.13 0.27
C PHE A 74 0.24 -11.52 1.41
N ARG A 75 0.53 -12.62 2.09
CA ARG A 75 -0.26 -13.10 3.24
C ARG A 75 -0.19 -12.12 4.41
N GLU A 76 1.01 -11.69 4.78
CA GLU A 76 1.23 -10.75 5.88
C GLU A 76 0.64 -9.37 5.56
N PHE A 77 0.76 -8.90 4.31
CA PHE A 77 0.16 -7.66 3.86
C PHE A 77 -1.37 -7.70 3.93
N ASN A 78 -1.99 -8.77 3.44
CA ASN A 78 -3.45 -8.93 3.49
C ASN A 78 -3.95 -9.09 4.94
N ALA A 79 -3.19 -9.77 5.80
CA ALA A 79 -3.51 -9.88 7.23
C ALA A 79 -3.46 -8.51 7.94
N ARG A 80 -2.39 -7.71 7.71
CA ARG A 80 -2.25 -6.37 8.30
C ARG A 80 -3.24 -5.35 7.76
N THR A 81 -3.72 -5.54 6.53
CA THR A 81 -4.70 -4.63 5.88
C THR A 81 -6.13 -5.13 5.93
N ALA A 82 -6.42 -6.22 6.66
CA ALA A 82 -7.76 -6.81 6.76
C ALA A 82 -8.80 -5.85 7.35
N ASN A 83 -8.38 -4.92 8.20
CA ASN A 83 -9.27 -3.95 8.86
C ASN A 83 -9.56 -2.70 8.00
N LEU A 84 -8.98 -2.61 6.80
CA LEU A 84 -9.12 -1.46 5.91
C LEU A 84 -10.05 -1.78 4.74
N ILE A 85 -10.64 -0.74 4.16
CA ILE A 85 -11.47 -0.87 2.96
C ILE A 85 -10.61 -1.46 1.83
N VAL A 86 -11.14 -2.51 1.21
CA VAL A 86 -10.46 -3.21 0.12
C VAL A 86 -10.24 -2.24 -1.06
N GLY A 87 -9.01 -2.20 -1.56
CA GLY A 87 -8.62 -1.33 -2.67
C GLY A 87 -8.10 0.06 -2.27
N THR A 88 -8.07 0.41 -0.97
CA THR A 88 -7.40 1.63 -0.51
C THR A 88 -5.90 1.59 -0.87
N PRO A 89 -5.33 2.62 -1.53
CA PRO A 89 -3.94 2.62 -1.94
C PRO A 89 -3.00 2.83 -0.75
N MET A 90 -2.34 1.75 -0.35
CA MET A 90 -1.37 1.71 0.74
C MET A 90 0.06 1.78 0.17
N PRO A 91 0.83 2.82 0.50
CA PRO A 91 2.24 2.85 0.19
C PRO A 91 2.98 1.84 1.08
N CYS A 92 3.84 1.04 0.47
CA CYS A 92 4.70 0.10 1.15
C CYS A 92 6.14 0.35 0.73
N ARG A 93 7.05 0.33 1.72
CA ARG A 93 8.48 0.44 1.48
C ARG A 93 9.10 -0.92 1.73
N VAL A 94 9.65 -1.54 0.69
CA VAL A 94 10.33 -2.82 0.78
C VAL A 94 11.83 -2.57 0.71
N THR A 95 12.55 -2.96 1.75
CA THR A 95 14.01 -2.94 1.80
C THR A 95 14.50 -4.35 1.55
N VAL A 96 15.23 -4.55 0.45
CA VAL A 96 15.87 -5.82 0.07
C VAL A 96 17.33 -5.75 0.50
N ARG A 97 17.74 -6.65 1.38
CA ARG A 97 19.11 -6.79 1.87
C ARG A 97 19.95 -7.64 0.93
N GLY A 98 21.27 -7.57 1.08
CA GLY A 98 22.22 -8.33 0.25
C GLY A 98 22.08 -9.85 0.28
N ASP A 99 21.52 -10.39 1.36
CA ASP A 99 21.21 -11.82 1.53
C ASP A 99 19.89 -12.24 0.87
N ARG A 100 19.25 -11.33 0.11
CA ARG A 100 17.90 -11.49 -0.47
C ARG A 100 16.82 -11.69 0.60
N SER A 101 17.10 -11.36 1.86
CA SER A 101 16.03 -11.11 2.82
C SER A 101 15.39 -9.77 2.49
N PHE A 102 14.11 -9.64 2.83
CA PHE A 102 13.40 -8.39 2.65
C PHE A 102 12.67 -8.04 3.93
N HIS A 103 12.64 -6.75 4.23
CA HIS A 103 11.81 -6.17 5.28
C HIS A 103 10.85 -5.18 4.63
N PHE A 104 9.61 -5.11 5.11
CA PHE A 104 8.64 -4.21 4.54
C PHE A 104 7.88 -3.44 5.61
N ASP A 105 7.77 -2.14 5.38
CA ASP A 105 6.98 -1.22 6.19
C ASP A 105 5.74 -0.83 5.40
N ILE A 106 4.57 -1.22 5.91
CA ILE A 106 3.30 -0.69 5.43
C ILE A 106 3.12 0.70 6.03
N ARG A 107 2.82 1.70 5.19
CA ARG A 107 2.50 3.06 5.61
C ARG A 107 1.00 3.28 5.55
N THR A 108 0.51 4.27 6.28
CA THR A 108 -0.86 4.78 6.19
C THR A 108 -1.20 5.17 4.75
N PRO A 109 -2.49 5.12 4.40
CA PRO A 109 -2.92 5.42 3.05
C PRO A 109 -2.50 6.82 2.61
N GLN A 110 -2.36 7.00 1.29
CA GLN A 110 -1.94 8.28 0.74
C GLN A 110 -2.88 9.40 1.19
N THR A 111 -2.32 10.51 1.67
CA THR A 111 -3.10 11.65 2.17
C THR A 111 -4.02 12.23 1.10
N SER A 112 -3.59 12.23 -0.17
CA SER A 112 -4.46 12.62 -1.29
C SER A 112 -5.70 11.73 -1.40
N TRP A 113 -5.58 10.42 -1.19
CA TRP A 113 -6.73 9.51 -1.21
C TRP A 113 -7.66 9.75 -0.03
N LEU A 114 -7.12 9.94 1.19
CA LEU A 114 -7.91 10.24 2.38
C LEU A 114 -8.71 11.54 2.23
N LEU A 115 -8.06 12.60 1.71
CA LEU A 115 -8.70 13.89 1.49
C LEU A 115 -9.81 13.83 0.45
N LEU A 116 -9.57 13.17 -0.69
CA LEU A 116 -10.60 12.99 -1.72
C LEU A 116 -11.75 12.10 -1.25
N ASN A 117 -11.48 11.13 -0.36
CA ASN A 117 -12.52 10.31 0.26
C ASN A 117 -13.37 11.11 1.24
N ALA A 118 -12.74 11.91 2.09
CA ALA A 118 -13.43 12.75 3.08
C ALA A 118 -14.21 13.91 2.43
N ALA A 119 -13.77 14.38 1.26
CA ALA A 119 -14.46 15.43 0.50
C ALA A 119 -15.56 14.88 -0.42
N GLU A 120 -15.86 13.59 -0.34
CA GLU A 120 -16.89 12.89 -1.13
C GLU A 120 -16.82 13.17 -2.64
N VAL A 121 -15.61 13.36 -3.17
CA VAL A 121 -15.40 13.72 -4.56
C VAL A 121 -15.93 12.62 -5.49
N PRO A 122 -16.67 12.97 -6.56
CA PRO A 122 -17.19 11.98 -7.49
C PRO A 122 -16.06 11.18 -8.14
N ILE A 123 -16.35 9.90 -8.37
CA ILE A 123 -15.43 9.00 -9.07
C ILE A 123 -15.48 9.35 -10.55
N VAL A 124 -14.37 9.83 -11.08
CA VAL A 124 -14.24 10.16 -12.50
C VAL A 124 -13.39 9.10 -13.22
N PRO A 125 -13.65 8.83 -14.51
CA PRO A 125 -12.75 8.01 -15.31
C PRO A 125 -11.43 8.77 -15.52
N VAL A 126 -10.32 8.20 -15.07
CA VAL A 126 -8.97 8.72 -15.32
C VAL A 126 -8.21 7.68 -16.15
N GLY A 127 -8.20 7.89 -17.46
CA GLY A 127 -7.75 6.87 -18.40
C GLY A 127 -8.58 5.59 -18.25
N ASN A 128 -7.91 4.43 -18.17
CA ASN A 128 -8.58 3.13 -18.07
C ASN A 128 -9.05 2.77 -16.65
N LYS A 129 -8.95 3.67 -15.66
CA LYS A 129 -9.28 3.41 -14.25
C LYS A 129 -10.25 4.44 -13.70
N LYS A 130 -11.28 3.98 -12.99
CA LYS A 130 -12.22 4.84 -12.25
C LYS A 130 -11.59 5.19 -10.90
N LYS A 131 -11.31 6.48 -10.66
CA LYS A 131 -10.76 6.96 -9.37
C LYS A 131 -11.24 8.37 -9.06
N ARG A 132 -11.27 8.73 -7.78
CA ARG A 132 -11.44 10.13 -7.39
C ARG A 132 -10.23 10.93 -7.88
N LYS A 133 -10.48 12.08 -8.51
CA LYS A 133 -9.45 12.97 -9.06
C LYS A 133 -9.55 14.33 -8.39
N GLY A 134 -8.40 14.92 -8.06
CA GLY A 134 -8.33 16.32 -7.61
C GLY A 134 -8.50 17.32 -8.77
N ALA A 135 -8.39 18.61 -8.45
CA ALA A 135 -8.50 19.68 -9.43
C ALA A 135 -7.44 19.52 -10.52
N SER A 136 -7.81 19.80 -11.77
CA SER A 136 -6.82 19.85 -12.84
C SER A 136 -5.94 21.11 -12.71
N ASN A 137 -6.55 22.22 -12.28
CA ASN A 137 -5.88 23.50 -12.03
C ASN A 137 -6.14 23.97 -10.58
N PRO A 138 -5.34 23.51 -9.62
CA PRO A 138 -5.47 23.91 -8.22
C PRO A 138 -5.38 25.43 -8.06
N GLY A 139 -6.35 26.03 -7.38
CA GLY A 139 -6.44 27.47 -7.14
C GLY A 139 -7.40 28.23 -8.06
N LYS A 140 -7.74 27.68 -9.24
CA LYS A 140 -8.85 28.19 -10.07
C LYS A 140 -10.11 27.36 -9.90
N GLU A 141 -9.95 26.04 -9.88
CA GLU A 141 -11.04 25.09 -9.69
C GLU A 141 -10.98 24.51 -8.29
N THR A 142 -12.16 24.37 -7.67
CA THR A 142 -12.32 23.66 -6.40
C THR A 142 -13.18 22.43 -6.64
N VAL A 143 -12.71 21.27 -6.16
CA VAL A 143 -13.37 19.98 -6.36
C VAL A 143 -14.33 19.65 -5.22
N GLY A 144 -14.05 20.19 -4.04
CA GLY A 144 -14.86 19.95 -2.85
C GLY A 144 -14.40 20.78 -1.67
N THR A 145 -15.15 20.67 -0.59
CA THR A 145 -14.88 21.32 0.69
C THR A 145 -14.57 20.27 1.75
N LEU A 146 -13.74 20.63 2.74
CA LEU A 146 -13.41 19.79 3.89
C LEU A 146 -13.52 20.61 5.16
N SER A 147 -14.14 20.02 6.20
CA SER A 147 -14.18 20.61 7.53
C SER A 147 -12.84 20.42 8.28
N LEU A 148 -12.57 21.28 9.26
CA LEU A 148 -11.42 21.10 10.17
C LEU A 148 -11.49 19.77 10.96
N LYS A 149 -12.69 19.25 11.21
CA LYS A 149 -12.88 17.96 11.90
C LYS A 149 -12.24 16.82 11.10
N HIS A 150 -12.47 16.78 9.79
CA HIS A 150 -11.87 15.75 8.92
C HIS A 150 -10.35 15.89 8.82
N VAL A 151 -9.84 17.12 8.78
CA VAL A 151 -8.38 17.37 8.79
C VAL A 151 -7.75 16.77 10.05
N TYR A 152 -8.40 16.97 11.20
CA TYR A 152 -7.92 16.47 12.49
C TYR A 152 -7.97 14.94 12.58
N GLU A 153 -9.03 14.30 12.08
CA GLU A 153 -9.14 12.84 12.00
C GLU A 153 -8.04 12.23 11.13
N ILE A 154 -7.82 12.81 9.94
CA ILE A 154 -6.76 12.37 9.02
C ILE A 154 -5.38 12.56 9.67
N ALA A 155 -5.17 13.67 10.40
CA ALA A 155 -3.93 13.92 11.12
C ALA A 155 -3.67 12.85 12.19
N LYS A 156 -4.68 12.47 12.98
CA LYS A 156 -4.58 11.39 13.97
C LYS A 156 -4.23 10.04 13.35
N ILE A 157 -4.89 9.67 12.25
CA ILE A 157 -4.60 8.43 11.52
C ILE A 157 -3.15 8.42 11.05
N LYS A 158 -2.66 9.55 10.54
CA LYS A 158 -1.30 9.67 10.01
C LYS A 158 -0.24 9.77 11.12
N GLN A 159 -0.60 10.30 12.29
CA GLN A 159 0.27 10.38 13.46
C GLN A 159 0.52 9.01 14.12
N SER A 160 -0.40 8.04 13.95
CA SER A 160 -0.18 6.67 14.46
C SER A 160 0.97 5.94 13.76
N GLU A 161 1.52 6.50 12.67
CA GLU A 161 2.76 5.98 12.09
C GLU A 161 3.97 6.26 12.97
N THR A 162 4.80 5.24 13.19
CA THR A 162 6.05 5.33 13.96
C THR A 162 7.00 6.43 13.47
N ARG A 163 6.96 6.80 12.18
CA ARG A 163 7.83 7.86 11.61
C ARG A 163 7.31 9.27 11.89
N LEU A 164 6.01 9.41 12.14
CA LEU A 164 5.34 10.69 12.28
C LEU A 164 4.87 10.97 13.72
N SER A 165 5.03 9.99 14.62
CA SER A 165 4.66 10.09 16.04
C SER A 165 5.40 11.21 16.78
N GLY A 166 6.62 11.58 16.35
CA GLY A 166 7.40 12.67 16.93
C GLY A 166 6.96 14.08 16.50
N LEU A 167 6.03 14.20 15.55
CA LEU A 167 5.53 15.51 15.10
C LEU A 167 4.31 15.94 15.91
N SER A 168 4.21 17.24 16.17
CA SER A 168 3.02 17.83 16.80
C SER A 168 1.81 17.69 15.88
N LEU A 169 0.64 17.49 16.49
CA LEU A 169 -0.62 17.34 15.76
C LEU A 169 -0.96 18.59 14.96
N GLU A 170 -0.63 19.78 15.49
CA GLU A 170 -0.81 21.04 14.78
C GLU A 170 0.05 21.13 13.50
N SER A 171 1.32 20.70 13.57
CA SER A 171 2.21 20.66 12.40
C SER A 171 1.68 19.70 11.33
N LEU A 172 1.14 18.55 11.75
CA LEU A 172 0.49 17.60 10.84
C LEU A 172 -0.76 18.20 10.20
N CYS A 173 -1.64 18.84 10.98
CA CYS A 173 -2.84 19.52 10.46
C CYS A 173 -2.46 20.60 9.44
N ARG A 174 -1.48 21.46 9.74
CA ARG A 174 -0.99 22.49 8.79
C ARG A 174 -0.47 21.88 7.49
N SER A 175 0.26 20.76 7.59
CA SER A 175 0.77 20.04 6.40
C SER A 175 -0.37 19.48 5.54
N ILE A 176 -1.43 18.97 6.17
CA ILE A 176 -2.60 18.43 5.48
C ILE A 176 -3.41 19.57 4.84
N ILE A 177 -3.61 20.69 5.52
CA ILE A 177 -4.28 21.88 4.98
C ILE A 177 -3.53 22.41 3.75
N TYR A 178 -2.20 22.43 3.78
CA TYR A 178 -1.40 22.81 2.62
C TYR A 178 -1.62 21.86 1.44
N GLN A 179 -1.75 20.56 1.71
CA GLN A 179 -2.05 19.56 0.69
C GLN A 179 -3.47 19.69 0.13
N CYS A 180 -4.46 20.15 0.91
CA CYS A 180 -5.79 20.47 0.38
C CYS A 180 -5.70 21.52 -0.74
N ARG A 181 -4.86 22.55 -0.58
CA ARG A 181 -4.68 23.61 -1.59
C ARG A 181 -4.12 23.07 -2.91
N THR A 182 -3.19 22.12 -2.86
CA THR A 182 -2.60 21.52 -4.08
C THR A 182 -3.51 20.52 -4.78
N ILE A 183 -4.52 19.98 -4.07
CA ILE A 183 -5.53 19.08 -4.64
C ILE A 183 -6.77 19.87 -5.13
N GLY A 184 -6.91 21.13 -4.73
CA GLY A 184 -8.08 21.96 -5.04
C GLY A 184 -9.26 21.69 -4.10
N LEU A 185 -8.98 21.42 -2.82
CA LEU A 185 -9.99 21.30 -1.78
C LEU A 185 -9.96 22.56 -0.90
N ASN A 186 -11.13 23.14 -0.64
CA ASN A 186 -11.24 24.29 0.25
C ASN A 186 -11.49 23.81 1.69
N VAL A 187 -10.77 24.37 2.66
CA VAL A 187 -10.92 23.98 4.07
C VAL A 187 -11.82 25.00 4.76
N VAL A 188 -12.95 24.53 5.27
CA VAL A 188 -13.93 25.33 6.01
C VAL A 188 -13.68 25.16 7.52
N PRO A 189 -13.61 26.26 8.29
CA PRO A 189 -13.47 26.22 9.74
C PRO A 189 -14.61 25.46 10.42
#